data_AF-A0A317MM69-F1
#
_entry.id   AF-A0A317MM69-F1
#
_cell.length_a   1.000
_cell.length_b   1.000
_cell.length_c   1.000
_cell.angle_alpha   90.00
_cell.angle_beta   90.00
_cell.angle_gamma   90.00
#
_symmetry.space_group_name_H-M   'P 1'
#
loop_
_entity.id
_entity.type
_entity.pdbx_description
1 polymer ?
#
loop_
_entity_poly.entity_id
_entity_poly.type
_entity_poly.pdbx_seq_one_letter_code
_entity_poly.pdbx_strand_id
1 'polypeptide(L)'
;MKNAKSFGELFVTHVENFTEYWHDGGSRSQKPVGFWQPNIPDNYRALGTVAIPGWGSKNLPHAGVHVVDEHVVAICVRQNPTVPAARPEPSLADPVDYELVWDDKGSGARYKCSLWRPIPPEGYVAMGLAASDDSYDKPPLDAVACVREDLTHRAVASDEPVFTGQGLGTKHDVSVWRNNAPPKYVDSPDSSHVLIAPNTYVAHTSTDQPKHLPEMRVLCLPVPSDKNVRPAQPELEGRTSPAGVTPELLTNAAWLPFEAVKDDERSTEWKLANSPFYRVERRASWTLLKFFNNTTDAAQNVGTTVTTGVEEEEAQAFSVNTGFSYAGTGGFSIGVVTASVTTTLSLDLGFSRSRSTKKLETRADNVSINVPANHAGALWVATNSLQVVRGDGTLVSEPLVFYSFDNFHADQFPDNPEHTNVTTTGGAPTQVGIIKKPGTAGKATAGAGASKRSAKA
;
A
#
# COMPACT_ATOMS: atom_id res chain seq x y z
N MET A 1 8.78 -19.63 -6.88
CA MET A 1 7.32 -19.39 -6.97
C MET A 1 7.12 -17.92 -7.29
N LYS A 2 6.48 -17.57 -8.41
CA LYS A 2 6.27 -16.17 -8.81
C LYS A 2 5.24 -15.43 -7.94
N ASN A 3 4.50 -16.16 -7.09
CA ASN A 3 3.28 -15.65 -6.46
C ASN A 3 3.40 -15.39 -4.95
N ALA A 4 4.59 -15.57 -4.37
CA ALA A 4 4.80 -15.36 -2.94
C ALA A 4 6.00 -14.46 -2.66
N LYS A 5 5.92 -13.65 -1.60
CA LYS A 5 6.96 -12.72 -1.19
C LYS A 5 7.19 -12.82 0.33
N SER A 6 8.45 -12.75 0.75
CA SER A 6 8.84 -12.72 2.15
C SER A 6 8.63 -11.33 2.73
N PHE A 7 7.84 -11.24 3.81
CA PHE A 7 7.62 -10.07 4.65
C PHE A 7 8.06 -10.40 6.08
N GLY A 8 9.38 -10.48 6.29
CA GLY A 8 9.95 -10.93 7.56
C GLY A 8 9.63 -12.40 7.86
N GLU A 9 8.96 -12.66 8.97
CA GLU A 9 8.65 -14.01 9.47
C GLU A 9 7.55 -14.74 8.69
N LEU A 10 6.91 -14.10 7.71
CA LEU A 10 5.87 -14.69 6.89
C LEU A 10 6.16 -14.55 5.39
N PHE A 11 5.93 -15.63 4.65
CA PHE A 11 5.63 -15.54 3.22
C PHE A 11 4.16 -15.24 3.04
N VAL A 12 3.87 -14.23 2.21
CA VAL A 12 2.52 -13.84 1.79
C VAL A 12 2.30 -14.32 0.36
N THR A 13 1.15 -14.93 0.08
CA THR A 13 0.69 -15.27 -1.26
C THR A 13 -0.77 -14.91 -1.43
N HIS A 14 -1.15 -14.59 -2.67
CA HIS A 14 -2.54 -14.42 -3.06
C HIS A 14 -3.12 -15.74 -3.58
N VAL A 15 -4.42 -15.95 -3.33
CA VAL A 15 -5.20 -17.06 -3.89
C VAL A 15 -6.49 -16.53 -4.50
N GLU A 16 -6.85 -17.07 -5.65
CA GLU A 16 -8.03 -16.68 -6.44
C GLU A 16 -9.00 -17.84 -6.69
N ASN A 17 -8.69 -19.03 -6.16
CA ASN A 17 -9.55 -20.21 -6.26
C ASN A 17 -10.10 -20.56 -4.88
N PHE A 18 -11.38 -20.91 -4.83
CA PHE A 18 -12.10 -21.13 -3.58
C PHE A 18 -13.04 -22.32 -3.70
N THR A 19 -13.38 -22.89 -2.54
CA THR A 19 -14.47 -23.84 -2.39
C THR A 19 -15.66 -23.12 -1.78
N GLU A 20 -16.83 -23.22 -2.42
CA GLU A 20 -18.08 -22.71 -1.86
C GLU A 20 -18.42 -23.53 -0.61
N TYR A 21 -18.56 -22.85 0.54
CA TYR A 21 -19.01 -23.51 1.77
C TYR A 21 -20.51 -23.32 1.98
N TRP A 22 -21.03 -22.14 1.63
CA TRP A 22 -22.44 -21.83 1.77
C TRP A 22 -22.84 -20.57 1.01
N HIS A 23 -24.12 -20.50 0.61
CA HIS A 23 -24.77 -19.27 0.18
C HIS A 23 -26.22 -19.21 0.70
N ASP A 24 -26.77 -18.00 0.83
CA ASP A 24 -28.09 -17.77 1.48
C ASP A 24 -29.30 -18.11 0.59
N GLY A 25 -29.13 -18.92 -0.44
CA GLY A 25 -30.18 -19.33 -1.37
C GLY A 25 -31.35 -20.02 -0.69
N GLY A 26 -32.56 -19.49 -0.93
CA GLY A 26 -33.80 -19.98 -0.31
C GLY A 26 -34.11 -19.39 1.06
N SER A 27 -33.17 -18.65 1.67
CA SER A 27 -33.43 -17.93 2.91
C SER A 27 -34.42 -16.79 2.70
N ARG A 28 -34.90 -16.22 3.81
CA ARG A 28 -35.74 -15.01 3.81
C ARG A 28 -34.96 -13.70 3.57
N SER A 29 -33.66 -13.80 3.30
CA SER A 29 -32.80 -12.65 3.08
C SER A 29 -33.21 -11.86 1.84
N GLN A 30 -33.05 -10.54 1.93
CA GLN A 30 -33.26 -9.61 0.82
C GLN A 30 -31.95 -9.26 0.09
N LYS A 31 -30.80 -9.64 0.66
CA LYS A 31 -29.47 -9.37 0.10
C LYS A 31 -28.65 -10.66 0.08
N PRO A 32 -28.15 -11.09 -1.10
CA PRO A 32 -27.44 -12.34 -1.22
C PRO A 32 -26.09 -12.28 -0.51
N VAL A 33 -25.65 -13.41 0.04
CA VAL A 33 -24.31 -13.58 0.61
C VAL A 33 -23.80 -15.00 0.34
N GLY A 34 -22.48 -15.10 0.12
CA GLY A 34 -21.78 -16.36 -0.01
C GLY A 34 -20.53 -16.38 0.85
N PHE A 35 -20.26 -17.53 1.48
CA PHE A 35 -19.06 -17.81 2.25
C PHE A 35 -18.20 -18.84 1.53
N TRP A 36 -16.91 -18.52 1.41
CA TRP A 36 -15.98 -19.23 0.55
C TRP A 36 -14.70 -19.54 1.30
N GLN A 37 -14.28 -20.80 1.28
CA GLN A 37 -12.98 -21.20 1.80
C GLN A 37 -11.92 -21.04 0.71
N PRO A 38 -10.82 -20.33 0.97
CA PRO A 38 -9.71 -20.28 0.03
C PRO A 38 -9.11 -21.66 -0.20
N ASN A 39 -8.81 -22.02 -1.45
CA ASN A 39 -8.07 -23.24 -1.76
C ASN A 39 -6.60 -23.04 -1.35
N ILE A 40 -6.23 -23.62 -0.22
CA ILE A 40 -4.97 -23.35 0.46
C ILE A 40 -3.81 -24.03 -0.30
N PRO A 41 -2.79 -23.28 -0.75
CA PRO A 41 -1.61 -23.86 -1.38
C PRO A 41 -0.79 -24.69 -0.39
N ASP A 42 -0.03 -25.67 -0.90
CA ASP A 42 0.81 -26.55 -0.07
C ASP A 42 1.69 -25.76 0.91
N ASN A 43 1.61 -26.12 2.19
CA ASN A 43 2.32 -25.50 3.31
C ASN A 43 1.92 -24.06 3.65
N TYR A 44 0.90 -23.49 3.01
CA TYR A 44 0.29 -22.23 3.43
C TYR A 44 -0.89 -22.48 4.35
N ARG A 45 -1.36 -21.42 5.00
CA ARG A 45 -2.50 -21.41 5.91
C ARG A 45 -3.45 -20.28 5.54
N ALA A 46 -4.76 -20.54 5.56
CA ALA A 46 -5.79 -19.50 5.44
C ALA A 46 -5.93 -18.74 6.76
N LEU A 47 -6.30 -17.46 6.68
CA LEU A 47 -6.50 -16.59 7.85
C LEU A 47 -7.98 -16.41 8.22
N GLY A 48 -8.87 -17.03 7.47
CA GLY A 48 -10.32 -16.94 7.57
C GLY A 48 -10.98 -17.40 6.29
N THR A 49 -12.29 -17.61 6.35
CA THR A 49 -13.13 -17.67 5.15
C THR A 49 -13.36 -16.26 4.58
N VAL A 50 -13.79 -16.19 3.33
CA VAL A 50 -14.17 -14.94 2.66
C VAL A 50 -15.68 -14.83 2.56
N ALA A 51 -16.21 -13.62 2.73
CA ALA A 51 -17.61 -13.30 2.52
C ALA A 51 -17.78 -12.33 1.35
N ILE A 52 -18.71 -12.62 0.45
CA ILE A 52 -19.05 -11.76 -0.69
C ILE A 52 -20.56 -11.43 -0.70
N PRO A 53 -20.97 -10.24 -1.16
CA PRO A 53 -22.37 -9.83 -1.22
C PRO A 53 -23.08 -10.42 -2.46
N GLY A 54 -22.95 -11.73 -2.65
CA GLY A 54 -23.44 -12.48 -3.80
C GLY A 54 -23.22 -13.98 -3.63
N TRP A 55 -23.87 -14.78 -4.48
CA TRP A 55 -23.65 -16.24 -4.52
C TRP A 55 -22.47 -16.64 -5.41
N GLY A 56 -21.81 -15.67 -6.05
CA GLY A 56 -20.65 -15.89 -6.91
C GLY A 56 -20.02 -14.56 -7.30
N SER A 57 -18.90 -14.63 -8.01
CA SER A 57 -18.12 -13.48 -8.47
C SER A 57 -17.48 -13.76 -9.84
N LYS A 58 -16.65 -12.85 -10.37
CA LYS A 58 -15.94 -13.06 -11.65
C LYS A 58 -15.14 -14.36 -11.71
N ASN A 59 -14.49 -14.71 -10.61
CA ASN A 59 -13.64 -15.90 -10.47
C ASN A 59 -14.26 -16.99 -9.58
N LEU A 60 -15.47 -16.76 -9.06
CA LEU A 60 -16.24 -17.72 -8.28
C LEU A 60 -17.50 -18.09 -9.06
N PRO A 61 -17.40 -19.06 -9.99
CA PRO A 61 -18.51 -19.39 -10.87
C PRO A 61 -19.66 -20.00 -10.06
N HIS A 62 -20.84 -19.41 -10.19
CA HIS A 62 -22.08 -19.93 -9.62
C HIS A 62 -23.18 -19.90 -10.69
N ALA A 63 -23.99 -20.95 -10.77
CA ALA A 63 -25.07 -21.03 -11.74
C ALA A 63 -26.28 -20.21 -11.25
N GLY A 64 -26.54 -19.05 -11.85
CA GLY A 64 -27.78 -18.31 -11.61
C GLY A 64 -27.63 -16.79 -11.51
N VAL A 65 -28.48 -16.19 -10.68
CA VAL A 65 -28.53 -14.76 -10.37
C VAL A 65 -27.65 -14.44 -9.14
N HIS A 66 -27.39 -13.15 -8.86
CA HIS A 66 -26.59 -12.68 -7.71
C HIS A 66 -25.07 -12.91 -7.77
N VAL A 67 -24.50 -12.92 -8.99
CA VAL A 67 -23.04 -12.88 -9.20
C VAL A 67 -22.56 -11.43 -9.20
N VAL A 68 -21.57 -11.11 -8.37
CA VAL A 68 -21.01 -9.76 -8.27
C VAL A 68 -19.85 -9.53 -9.26
N ASP A 69 -19.67 -8.29 -9.71
CA ASP A 69 -18.59 -7.90 -10.63
C ASP A 69 -17.22 -7.72 -9.93
N GLU A 70 -16.95 -8.53 -8.91
CA GLU A 70 -15.71 -8.53 -8.12
C GLU A 70 -14.82 -9.70 -8.53
N HIS A 71 -13.51 -9.48 -8.63
CA HIS A 71 -12.53 -10.56 -8.67
C HIS A 71 -12.01 -10.76 -7.24
N VAL A 72 -12.40 -11.86 -6.62
CA VAL A 72 -12.21 -12.15 -5.20
C VAL A 72 -10.83 -12.75 -4.98
N VAL A 73 -10.08 -12.20 -4.04
CA VAL A 73 -8.73 -12.66 -3.70
C VAL A 73 -8.64 -12.81 -2.19
N ALA A 74 -7.92 -13.82 -1.72
CA ALA A 74 -7.58 -13.95 -0.31
C ALA A 74 -6.06 -14.04 -0.12
N ILE A 75 -5.61 -13.71 1.09
CA ILE A 75 -4.22 -13.91 1.49
C ILE A 75 -4.10 -15.22 2.25
N CYS A 76 -3.16 -16.06 1.80
CA CYS A 76 -2.65 -17.16 2.60
C CYS A 76 -1.21 -16.86 3.01
N VAL A 77 -0.83 -17.37 4.19
CA VAL A 77 0.49 -17.13 4.77
C VAL A 77 1.20 -18.43 5.11
N ARG A 78 2.53 -18.38 5.11
CA ARG A 78 3.38 -19.47 5.57
C ARG A 78 4.52 -18.91 6.40
N GLN A 79 4.89 -19.60 7.47
CA GLN A 79 6.08 -19.22 8.24
C GLN A 79 7.32 -19.20 7.34
N ASN A 80 8.11 -18.14 7.48
CA ASN A 80 9.37 -18.00 6.78
C ASN A 80 10.54 -18.48 7.65
N PRO A 81 11.14 -19.65 7.35
CA PRO A 81 12.25 -20.17 8.14
C PRO A 81 13.59 -19.47 7.82
N THR A 82 13.66 -18.60 6.82
CA THR A 82 14.93 -17.96 6.39
C THR A 82 15.25 -16.68 7.14
N VAL A 83 14.33 -16.18 7.96
CA VAL A 83 14.53 -15.00 8.81
C VAL A 83 14.66 -15.48 10.25
N PRO A 84 15.67 -15.04 11.01
CA PRO A 84 15.78 -15.36 12.43
C PRO A 84 14.48 -14.97 13.14
N ALA A 85 13.87 -15.92 13.84
CA ALA A 85 12.64 -15.64 14.56
C ALA A 85 12.90 -14.57 15.61
N ALA A 86 12.10 -13.49 15.61
CA ALA A 86 12.23 -12.45 16.62
C ALA A 86 11.82 -12.96 18.01
N ARG A 87 11.09 -14.09 18.04
CA ARG A 87 10.58 -14.76 19.23
C ARG A 87 10.75 -16.28 19.09
N PRO A 88 10.84 -17.02 20.20
CA PRO A 88 10.92 -18.48 20.16
C PRO A 88 9.62 -19.13 19.67
N GLU A 89 8.47 -18.50 19.87
CA GLU A 89 7.17 -19.00 19.42
C GLU A 89 6.98 -18.83 17.90
N PRO A 90 6.37 -19.82 17.20
CA PRO A 90 6.15 -19.74 15.76
C PRO A 90 5.25 -18.56 15.37
N SER A 91 5.37 -18.06 14.14
CA SER A 91 4.57 -16.93 13.67
C SER A 91 3.09 -17.28 13.44
N LEU A 92 2.77 -18.57 13.33
CA LEU A 92 1.43 -19.11 13.11
C LEU A 92 1.15 -20.24 14.11
N ALA A 93 -0.11 -20.37 14.51
CA ALA A 93 -0.60 -21.47 15.35
C ALA A 93 -2.02 -21.86 14.94
N ASP A 94 -2.42 -23.09 15.25
CA ASP A 94 -3.80 -23.52 15.12
C ASP A 94 -4.63 -22.92 16.28
N PRO A 95 -5.90 -22.56 16.06
CA PRO A 95 -6.83 -22.32 17.16
C PRO A 95 -6.90 -23.50 18.12
N VAL A 96 -7.18 -23.23 19.40
CA VAL A 96 -7.36 -24.26 20.42
C VAL A 96 -8.81 -24.77 20.47
N ASP A 97 -9.76 -23.95 20.03
CA ASP A 97 -11.18 -24.28 19.88
C ASP A 97 -11.88 -23.20 19.01
N TYR A 98 -13.19 -23.31 18.85
CA TYR A 98 -14.05 -22.32 18.21
C TYR A 98 -15.24 -21.93 19.09
N GLU A 99 -15.61 -20.65 19.02
CA GLU A 99 -16.84 -20.09 19.60
C GLU A 99 -17.88 -19.87 18.49
N LEU A 100 -19.12 -20.34 18.69
CA LEU A 100 -20.20 -20.11 17.74
C LEU A 100 -20.65 -18.64 17.80
N VAL A 101 -20.57 -17.93 16.67
CA VAL A 101 -21.05 -16.54 16.55
C VAL A 101 -22.49 -16.52 16.04
N TRP A 102 -22.79 -17.31 15.01
CA TRP A 102 -24.11 -17.34 14.38
C TRP A 102 -24.34 -18.68 13.68
N ASP A 103 -25.59 -19.14 13.62
CA ASP A 103 -26.02 -20.20 12.71
C ASP A 103 -27.31 -19.80 11.99
N ASP A 104 -27.50 -20.36 10.79
CA ASP A 104 -28.62 -20.03 9.93
C ASP A 104 -29.90 -20.82 10.25
N LYS A 105 -29.96 -21.51 11.39
CA LYS A 105 -31.12 -22.33 11.76
C LYS A 105 -32.38 -21.48 11.81
N GLY A 106 -33.39 -21.90 11.07
CA GLY A 106 -34.66 -21.16 10.95
C GLY A 106 -34.64 -20.04 9.91
N SER A 107 -33.53 -19.80 9.20
CA SER A 107 -33.47 -18.82 8.11
C SER A 107 -34.32 -19.19 6.88
N GLY A 108 -34.55 -20.49 6.69
CA GLY A 108 -35.15 -21.07 5.49
C GLY A 108 -34.15 -21.35 4.35
N ALA A 109 -32.86 -21.08 4.56
CA ALA A 109 -31.80 -21.40 3.60
C ALA A 109 -31.81 -22.89 3.23
N ARG A 110 -31.40 -23.18 1.99
CA ARG A 110 -31.32 -24.55 1.47
C ARG A 110 -30.18 -25.36 2.08
N TYR A 111 -29.07 -24.68 2.36
CA TYR A 111 -27.85 -25.23 2.93
C TYR A 111 -27.69 -24.75 4.37
N LYS A 112 -26.89 -25.43 5.17
CA LYS A 112 -26.64 -25.10 6.57
C LYS A 112 -25.37 -24.29 6.72
N CYS A 113 -25.43 -23.24 7.52
CA CYS A 113 -24.26 -22.43 7.83
C CYS A 113 -24.16 -22.13 9.31
N SER A 114 -22.93 -22.19 9.80
CA SER A 114 -22.51 -21.65 11.08
C SER A 114 -21.20 -20.89 10.92
N LEU A 115 -21.12 -19.75 11.61
CA LEU A 115 -19.96 -18.87 11.64
C LEU A 115 -19.26 -19.01 12.99
N TRP A 116 -17.98 -19.37 12.94
CA TRP A 116 -17.19 -19.73 14.11
C TRP A 116 -16.02 -18.78 14.27
N ARG A 117 -15.89 -18.21 15.47
CA ARG A 117 -14.73 -17.42 15.88
C ARG A 117 -13.65 -18.38 16.38
N PRO A 118 -12.46 -18.41 15.75
CA PRO A 118 -11.35 -19.20 16.27
C PRO A 118 -10.94 -18.65 17.65
N ILE A 119 -10.74 -19.54 18.61
CA ILE A 119 -10.15 -19.22 19.91
C ILE A 119 -8.64 -19.41 19.77
N PRO A 120 -7.83 -18.34 19.72
CA PRO A 120 -6.39 -18.46 19.55
C PRO A 120 -5.71 -18.98 20.84
N PRO A 121 -4.54 -19.64 20.72
CA PRO A 121 -3.66 -19.85 21.88
C PRO A 121 -3.13 -18.51 22.42
N GLU A 122 -2.59 -18.52 23.64
CA GLU A 122 -2.02 -17.33 24.27
C GLU A 122 -0.91 -16.71 23.41
N GLY A 123 -0.96 -15.39 23.22
CA GLY A 123 -0.02 -14.65 22.38
C GLY A 123 -0.37 -14.61 20.88
N TYR A 124 -1.50 -15.22 20.48
CA TYR A 124 -1.99 -15.23 19.10
C TYR A 124 -3.36 -14.58 18.99
N VAL A 125 -3.72 -14.19 17.77
CA VAL A 125 -5.03 -13.64 17.43
C VAL A 125 -5.62 -14.32 16.20
N ALA A 126 -6.94 -14.46 16.19
CA ALA A 126 -7.68 -14.80 14.98
C ALA A 126 -7.72 -13.59 14.04
N MET A 127 -7.74 -13.85 12.74
CA MET A 127 -7.72 -12.82 11.70
C MET A 127 -9.07 -12.68 10.97
N GLY A 128 -10.09 -13.40 11.42
CA GLY A 128 -11.42 -13.47 10.84
C GLY A 128 -12.18 -14.69 11.35
N LEU A 129 -13.30 -15.02 10.69
CA LEU A 129 -14.14 -16.17 11.04
C LEU A 129 -13.94 -17.36 10.09
N ALA A 130 -14.26 -18.55 10.59
CA ALA A 130 -14.40 -19.77 9.81
C ALA A 130 -15.89 -20.09 9.63
N ALA A 131 -16.36 -20.20 8.38
CA ALA A 131 -17.66 -20.77 8.07
C ALA A 131 -17.57 -22.29 8.04
N SER A 132 -18.67 -22.96 8.37
CA SER A 132 -18.82 -24.41 8.17
C SER A 132 -19.20 -24.75 6.73
N ASP A 133 -18.71 -25.88 6.22
CA ASP A 133 -19.11 -26.47 4.95
C ASP A 133 -20.43 -27.24 5.10
N ASP A 134 -21.55 -26.68 4.61
CA ASP A 134 -22.93 -27.21 4.70
C ASP A 134 -23.27 -27.95 6.02
N SER A 135 -22.91 -27.35 7.16
CA SER A 135 -23.01 -27.97 8.48
C SER A 135 -23.31 -26.95 9.59
N TYR A 136 -23.62 -27.48 10.78
CA TYR A 136 -23.67 -26.72 12.04
C TYR A 136 -22.56 -27.11 13.01
N ASP A 137 -21.65 -27.97 12.58
CA ASP A 137 -20.54 -28.45 13.40
C ASP A 137 -19.36 -27.47 13.35
N LYS A 138 -18.52 -27.54 14.39
CA LYS A 138 -17.27 -26.79 14.44
C LYS A 138 -16.35 -27.18 13.28
N PRO A 139 -15.68 -26.23 12.62
CA PRO A 139 -14.64 -26.52 11.66
C PRO A 139 -13.46 -27.28 12.30
N PRO A 140 -12.67 -28.03 11.51
CA PRO A 140 -11.38 -28.55 11.94
C PRO A 140 -10.43 -27.44 12.42
N LEU A 141 -9.58 -27.71 13.42
CA LEU A 141 -8.65 -26.73 13.98
C LEU A 141 -7.60 -26.25 12.96
N ASP A 142 -7.35 -27.00 11.89
CA ASP A 142 -6.40 -26.61 10.84
C ASP A 142 -7.04 -25.79 9.70
N ALA A 143 -8.38 -25.62 9.70
CA ALA A 143 -9.13 -24.93 8.65
C ALA A 143 -8.69 -23.47 8.45
N VAL A 144 -8.32 -22.79 9.55
CA VAL A 144 -7.76 -21.44 9.56
C VAL A 144 -6.66 -21.34 10.63
N ALA A 145 -5.68 -20.48 10.42
CA ALA A 145 -4.60 -20.23 11.38
C ALA A 145 -4.84 -18.94 12.18
N CYS A 146 -4.32 -18.94 13.41
CA CYS A 146 -4.10 -17.75 14.21
C CYS A 146 -2.68 -17.23 13.98
N VAL A 147 -2.52 -15.90 14.08
CA VAL A 147 -1.24 -15.21 13.85
C VAL A 147 -0.73 -14.67 15.16
N ARG A 148 0.59 -14.76 15.38
CA ARG A 148 1.22 -14.18 16.58
C ARG A 148 0.91 -12.68 16.65
N GLU A 149 0.50 -12.19 17.82
CA GLU A 149 -0.14 -10.88 17.92
C GLU A 149 0.74 -9.72 17.42
N ASP A 150 2.06 -9.81 17.59
CA ASP A 150 3.04 -8.79 17.17
C ASP A 150 3.19 -8.66 15.64
N LEU A 151 2.70 -9.63 14.86
CA LEU A 151 2.64 -9.59 13.40
C LEU A 151 1.29 -9.09 12.89
N THR A 152 0.47 -8.50 13.77
CA THR A 152 -0.89 -8.04 13.44
C THR A 152 -1.14 -6.61 13.92
N HIS A 153 -2.16 -5.99 13.34
CA HIS A 153 -2.70 -4.73 13.82
C HIS A 153 -4.24 -4.80 13.85
N ARG A 154 -4.87 -3.94 14.64
CA ARG A 154 -6.34 -3.80 14.64
C ARG A 154 -6.82 -3.32 13.27
N ALA A 155 -7.83 -4.02 12.74
CA ALA A 155 -8.56 -3.62 11.55
C ALA A 155 -9.64 -2.57 11.89
N VAL A 156 -10.21 -1.98 10.84
CA VAL A 156 -11.50 -1.29 10.90
C VAL A 156 -12.52 -2.08 10.10
N ALA A 157 -13.79 -2.06 10.50
CA ALA A 157 -14.86 -2.65 9.70
C ALA A 157 -15.02 -1.88 8.38
N SER A 158 -15.44 -2.56 7.31
CA SER A 158 -15.86 -1.91 6.06
C SER A 158 -16.98 -0.89 6.30
N ASP A 159 -17.04 0.15 5.46
CA ASP A 159 -18.04 1.22 5.58
C ASP A 159 -19.48 0.68 5.45
N GLU A 160 -19.66 -0.35 4.62
CA GLU A 160 -20.92 -1.07 4.43
C GLU A 160 -20.76 -2.53 4.86
N PRO A 161 -21.81 -3.16 5.42
CA PRO A 161 -21.79 -4.58 5.71
C PRO A 161 -21.81 -5.39 4.40
N VAL A 162 -21.10 -6.51 4.40
CA VAL A 162 -21.25 -7.55 3.36
C VAL A 162 -22.67 -8.13 3.42
N PHE A 163 -23.20 -8.30 4.63
CA PHE A 163 -24.50 -8.93 4.86
C PHE A 163 -25.12 -8.47 6.18
N THR A 164 -26.45 -8.38 6.21
CA THR A 164 -27.25 -8.18 7.42
C THR A 164 -28.41 -9.17 7.43
N GLY A 165 -28.36 -10.16 8.31
CA GLY A 165 -29.38 -11.18 8.49
C GLY A 165 -30.45 -10.79 9.50
N GLN A 166 -31.06 -9.61 9.34
CA GLN A 166 -32.12 -9.14 10.23
C GLN A 166 -33.45 -9.82 9.88
N GLY A 167 -34.14 -10.36 10.89
CA GLY A 167 -35.50 -10.90 10.69
C GLY A 167 -35.56 -12.18 9.87
N LEU A 168 -34.44 -12.90 9.74
CA LEU A 168 -34.39 -14.20 9.06
C LEU A 168 -35.10 -15.31 9.83
N GLY A 169 -35.44 -15.09 11.11
CA GLY A 169 -35.98 -16.09 12.03
C GLY A 169 -34.91 -17.02 12.61
N THR A 170 -33.65 -16.64 12.49
CA THR A 170 -32.53 -17.21 13.24
C THR A 170 -32.60 -16.83 14.72
N LYS A 171 -31.89 -17.55 15.58
CA LYS A 171 -31.86 -17.28 17.02
C LYS A 171 -31.36 -15.86 17.35
N HIS A 172 -30.41 -15.38 16.55
CA HIS A 172 -29.84 -14.04 16.65
C HIS A 172 -29.79 -13.40 15.26
N ASP A 173 -30.00 -12.09 15.20
CA ASP A 173 -29.65 -11.30 14.01
C ASP A 173 -28.12 -11.31 13.84
N VAL A 174 -27.65 -11.06 12.62
CA VAL A 174 -26.22 -10.99 12.31
C VAL A 174 -25.91 -9.86 11.35
N SER A 175 -24.74 -9.25 11.50
CA SER A 175 -24.13 -8.43 10.46
C SER A 175 -22.69 -8.89 10.20
N VAL A 176 -22.29 -8.87 8.93
CA VAL A 176 -20.97 -9.33 8.46
C VAL A 176 -20.22 -8.17 7.83
N TRP A 177 -18.98 -7.95 8.25
CA TRP A 177 -18.18 -6.77 7.86
C TRP A 177 -16.77 -7.21 7.46
N ARG A 178 -16.21 -6.66 6.37
CA ARG A 178 -14.84 -6.97 5.99
C ARG A 178 -13.85 -6.32 6.97
N ASN A 179 -12.75 -7.01 7.22
CA ASN A 179 -11.62 -6.47 7.94
C ASN A 179 -10.77 -5.60 7.00
N ASN A 180 -10.84 -4.28 7.14
CA ASN A 180 -10.07 -3.35 6.35
C ASN A 180 -8.84 -2.83 7.11
N ALA A 181 -7.78 -2.49 6.37
CA ALA A 181 -6.63 -1.79 6.90
C ALA A 181 -7.07 -0.39 7.40
N PRO A 182 -6.63 0.04 8.60
CA PRO A 182 -6.99 1.34 9.13
C PRO A 182 -6.37 2.46 8.29
N PRO A 183 -7.08 3.58 8.04
CA PRO A 183 -6.63 4.64 7.14
C PRO A 183 -5.46 5.47 7.70
N LYS A 184 -5.08 5.24 8.96
CA LYS A 184 -3.94 5.87 9.62
C LYS A 184 -3.14 4.80 10.32
N TYR A 185 -1.88 4.71 9.94
CA TYR A 185 -0.89 3.89 10.61
C TYR A 185 0.43 4.66 10.61
N VAL A 186 1.04 4.78 11.78
CA VAL A 186 2.31 5.48 11.95
C VAL A 186 3.33 4.46 12.38
N ASP A 187 4.33 4.28 11.53
CA ASP A 187 5.42 3.34 11.81
C ASP A 187 6.28 3.75 13.00
N SER A 188 6.85 2.72 13.64
CA SER A 188 7.97 2.87 14.56
C SER A 188 9.10 3.68 13.91
N PRO A 189 9.88 4.47 14.67
CA PRO A 189 11.05 5.20 14.15
C PRO A 189 12.04 4.34 13.34
N ASP A 190 12.15 3.06 13.68
CA ASP A 190 13.28 2.22 13.26
C ASP A 190 12.93 1.19 12.17
N SER A 191 11.66 1.08 11.77
CA SER A 191 11.19 0.06 10.82
C SER A 191 9.88 0.46 10.14
N SER A 192 9.81 0.32 8.81
CA SER A 192 8.56 0.45 8.07
C SER A 192 7.78 -0.85 8.05
N HIS A 193 6.49 -0.77 8.30
CA HIS A 193 5.56 -1.90 8.16
C HIS A 193 4.48 -1.58 7.15
N VAL A 194 3.91 -2.65 6.61
CA VAL A 194 2.72 -2.63 5.78
C VAL A 194 1.60 -3.35 6.51
N LEU A 195 0.45 -2.68 6.59
CA LEU A 195 -0.80 -3.31 6.99
C LEU A 195 -1.44 -3.97 5.78
N ILE A 196 -1.71 -5.28 5.85
CA ILE A 196 -2.31 -6.04 4.74
C ILE A 196 -3.57 -6.74 5.26
N ALA A 197 -4.74 -6.35 4.76
CA ALA A 197 -6.00 -7.02 5.03
C ALA A 197 -6.04 -8.36 4.27
N PRO A 198 -6.33 -9.47 4.94
CA PRO A 198 -6.33 -10.79 4.30
C PRO A 198 -7.62 -11.10 3.51
N ASN A 199 -8.51 -10.11 3.34
CA ASN A 199 -9.88 -10.23 2.81
C ASN A 199 -10.79 -11.18 3.62
N THR A 200 -10.61 -11.17 4.94
CA THR A 200 -11.48 -11.87 5.89
C THR A 200 -12.57 -10.94 6.42
N TYR A 201 -13.46 -11.48 7.25
CA TYR A 201 -14.57 -10.74 7.85
C TYR A 201 -14.76 -11.05 9.32
N VAL A 202 -15.55 -10.20 9.97
CA VAL A 202 -16.13 -10.43 11.30
C VAL A 202 -17.64 -10.53 11.20
N ALA A 203 -18.25 -11.21 12.17
CA ALA A 203 -19.69 -11.24 12.34
C ALA A 203 -20.07 -10.75 13.73
N HIS A 204 -21.10 -9.92 13.79
CA HIS A 204 -21.61 -9.32 15.01
C HIS A 204 -23.07 -9.75 15.19
N THR A 205 -23.46 -10.20 16.38
CA THR A 205 -24.83 -10.64 16.70
C THR A 205 -25.80 -9.45 16.89
N SER A 206 -25.55 -8.36 16.18
CA SER A 206 -26.31 -7.13 16.09
C SER A 206 -26.19 -6.62 14.66
N THR A 207 -27.10 -5.76 14.21
CA THR A 207 -27.03 -5.11 12.90
C THR A 207 -26.08 -3.92 12.85
N ASP A 208 -25.59 -3.45 14.00
CA ASP A 208 -24.68 -2.31 14.09
C ASP A 208 -23.26 -2.68 13.66
N GLN A 209 -22.57 -1.72 13.04
CA GLN A 209 -21.14 -1.84 12.71
C GLN A 209 -20.32 -2.08 13.99
N PRO A 210 -19.55 -3.18 14.07
CA PRO A 210 -18.72 -3.45 15.23
C PRO A 210 -17.57 -2.43 15.28
N LYS A 211 -17.36 -1.85 16.46
CA LYS A 211 -16.20 -0.98 16.70
C LYS A 211 -14.94 -1.81 16.94
N HIS A 212 -15.08 -2.86 17.75
CA HIS A 212 -13.99 -3.75 18.13
C HIS A 212 -14.52 -5.17 18.36
N LEU A 213 -13.94 -6.15 17.68
CA LEU A 213 -14.04 -7.57 17.99
C LEU A 213 -12.61 -8.17 17.97
N PRO A 214 -12.33 -9.25 18.72
CA PRO A 214 -10.98 -9.83 18.82
C PRO A 214 -10.35 -10.16 17.46
N GLU A 215 -11.17 -10.67 16.53
CA GLU A 215 -10.81 -11.10 15.18
C GLU A 215 -10.82 -9.97 14.14
N MET A 216 -11.08 -8.72 14.54
CA MET A 216 -10.91 -7.54 13.69
C MET A 216 -9.43 -7.18 13.56
N ARG A 217 -8.72 -7.93 12.71
CA ARG A 217 -7.26 -7.82 12.55
C ARG A 217 -6.84 -7.79 11.08
N VAL A 218 -5.72 -7.12 10.84
CA VAL A 218 -4.95 -7.13 9.57
C VAL A 218 -3.50 -7.51 9.87
N LEU A 219 -2.79 -8.07 8.89
CA LEU A 219 -1.37 -8.36 9.04
C LEU A 219 -0.60 -7.05 9.20
N CYS A 220 0.43 -7.03 10.04
CA CYS A 220 1.36 -5.91 10.21
C CYS A 220 2.78 -6.45 10.05
N LEU A 221 3.33 -6.30 8.85
CA LEU A 221 4.57 -6.99 8.46
C LEU A 221 5.61 -5.99 7.99
N PRO A 222 6.92 -6.26 8.21
CA PRO A 222 7.96 -5.37 7.72
C PRO A 222 7.92 -5.27 6.20
N VAL A 223 8.08 -4.06 5.67
CA VAL A 223 8.19 -3.84 4.23
C VAL A 223 9.48 -4.50 3.74
N PRO A 224 9.41 -5.42 2.77
CA PRO A 224 10.60 -5.96 2.13
C PRO A 224 11.24 -4.80 1.37
N SER A 225 12.49 -4.50 1.66
CA SER A 225 13.22 -3.44 0.99
C SER A 225 14.70 -3.77 0.82
N ASP A 226 15.25 -3.31 -0.30
CA ASP A 226 16.68 -3.38 -0.56
C ASP A 226 17.30 -2.07 -0.09
N LYS A 227 18.25 -2.16 0.85
CA LYS A 227 19.11 -1.03 1.21
C LYS A 227 20.25 -0.97 0.20
N ASN A 228 20.40 0.14 -0.54
CA ASN A 228 21.33 0.18 -1.68
C ASN A 228 22.11 1.50 -1.85
N VAL A 229 22.99 1.44 -2.85
CA VAL A 229 24.16 2.28 -3.17
C VAL A 229 23.85 3.77 -3.34
N ARG A 230 24.77 4.63 -2.85
CA ARG A 230 24.76 6.06 -3.17
C ARG A 230 25.46 6.30 -4.51
N PRO A 231 24.86 7.05 -5.45
CA PRO A 231 25.56 7.38 -6.69
C PRO A 231 26.84 8.16 -6.35
N ALA A 232 27.95 7.81 -7.02
CA ALA A 232 29.18 8.59 -6.94
C ALA A 232 28.92 10.02 -7.43
N GLN A 233 29.67 10.97 -6.89
CA GLN A 233 29.64 12.33 -7.40
C GLN A 233 30.31 12.37 -8.79
N PRO A 234 29.79 13.13 -9.77
CA PRO A 234 30.42 13.26 -11.08
C PRO A 234 31.73 14.04 -10.99
N GLU A 235 32.68 13.70 -11.85
CA GLU A 235 33.97 14.39 -11.95
C GLU A 235 34.17 14.95 -13.37
N LEU A 236 34.95 16.03 -13.49
CA LEU A 236 35.38 16.57 -14.77
C LEU A 236 36.73 15.97 -15.18
N GLU A 237 36.71 15.15 -16.24
CA GLU A 237 37.94 14.55 -16.79
C GLU A 237 38.67 15.47 -17.80
N GLY A 238 38.11 16.66 -18.09
CA GLY A 238 38.65 17.54 -19.12
C GLY A 238 37.93 18.89 -19.24
N ARG A 239 38.30 19.64 -20.29
CA ARG A 239 37.76 20.99 -20.58
C ARG A 239 36.53 21.01 -21.48
N THR A 240 35.91 19.85 -21.70
CA THR A 240 34.69 19.70 -22.51
C THR A 240 33.49 19.50 -21.61
N SER A 241 32.32 19.97 -22.04
CA SER A 241 31.09 19.78 -21.28
C SER A 241 30.82 18.28 -21.07
N PRO A 242 30.55 17.83 -19.84
CA PRO A 242 30.11 16.46 -19.58
C PRO A 242 28.67 16.26 -20.08
N ALA A 243 28.19 15.02 -20.01
CA ALA A 243 26.81 14.69 -20.32
C ALA A 243 25.83 15.46 -19.41
N GLY A 244 24.65 15.79 -19.95
CA GLY A 244 23.63 16.56 -19.22
C GLY A 244 23.06 15.84 -18.00
N VAL A 245 23.08 14.50 -18.00
CA VAL A 245 22.62 13.67 -16.87
C VAL A 245 23.53 12.44 -16.78
N THR A 246 23.90 12.04 -15.56
CA THR A 246 24.64 10.78 -15.35
C THR A 246 23.73 9.57 -15.48
N PRO A 247 24.27 8.37 -15.72
CA PRO A 247 23.48 7.15 -15.69
C PRO A 247 22.70 7.01 -14.38
N GLU A 248 21.45 6.61 -14.49
CA GLU A 248 20.55 6.48 -13.35
C GLU A 248 20.75 5.15 -12.63
N LEU A 249 20.96 5.23 -11.31
CA LEU A 249 21.21 4.07 -10.46
C LEU A 249 19.97 3.75 -9.60
N LEU A 250 19.62 2.47 -9.51
CA LEU A 250 18.64 2.01 -8.52
C LEU A 250 19.24 2.16 -7.12
N THR A 251 18.67 3.06 -6.32
CA THR A 251 19.16 3.36 -4.96
C THR A 251 18.39 2.62 -3.88
N ASN A 252 17.08 2.48 -4.05
CA ASN A 252 16.22 1.81 -3.09
C ASN A 252 15.05 1.15 -3.82
N ALA A 253 14.57 0.05 -3.25
CA ALA A 253 13.37 -0.62 -3.73
C ALA A 253 12.58 -1.16 -2.55
N ALA A 254 11.26 -1.00 -2.60
CA ALA A 254 10.31 -1.58 -1.65
C ALA A 254 9.29 -2.44 -2.39
N TRP A 255 8.83 -3.53 -1.78
CA TRP A 255 7.82 -4.40 -2.39
C TRP A 255 6.49 -4.31 -1.65
N LEU A 256 5.41 -4.20 -2.43
CA LEU A 256 4.05 -4.15 -1.92
C LEU A 256 3.15 -5.11 -2.69
N PRO A 257 2.12 -5.69 -2.05
CA PRO A 257 1.15 -6.51 -2.74
C PRO A 257 0.32 -5.64 -3.72
N PHE A 258 -0.22 -6.23 -4.78
CA PHE A 258 -0.85 -5.46 -5.87
C PHE A 258 -2.02 -4.58 -5.41
N GLU A 259 -2.69 -4.90 -4.30
CA GLU A 259 -3.78 -4.12 -3.70
C GLU A 259 -3.33 -2.74 -3.19
N ALA A 260 -2.02 -2.54 -3.07
CA ALA A 260 -1.39 -1.26 -2.78
C ALA A 260 -1.31 -0.34 -4.00
N VAL A 261 -1.44 -0.87 -5.21
CA VAL A 261 -1.11 -0.13 -6.44
C VAL A 261 -2.36 0.04 -7.27
N LYS A 262 -2.67 1.30 -7.59
CA LYS A 262 -3.62 1.60 -8.65
C LYS A 262 -2.92 1.34 -9.99
N ASP A 263 -3.46 0.42 -10.76
CA ASP A 263 -2.94 0.02 -12.08
C ASP A 263 -4.16 -0.38 -12.92
N ASP A 264 -4.89 0.63 -13.38
CA ASP A 264 -6.17 0.45 -14.09
C ASP A 264 -5.98 -0.15 -15.49
N GLU A 265 -4.74 -0.19 -15.99
CA GLU A 265 -4.40 -0.80 -17.28
C GLU A 265 -4.34 -2.33 -17.22
N ARG A 266 -4.40 -2.93 -16.03
CA ARG A 266 -4.29 -4.38 -15.82
C ARG A 266 -5.47 -4.88 -14.99
N SER A 267 -6.06 -5.98 -15.42
CA SER A 267 -7.11 -6.65 -14.67
C SER A 267 -6.54 -7.35 -13.43
N THR A 268 -7.38 -7.66 -12.44
CA THR A 268 -6.95 -8.37 -11.23
C THR A 268 -6.34 -9.74 -11.58
N GLU A 269 -6.96 -10.47 -12.52
CA GLU A 269 -6.46 -11.74 -13.05
C GLU A 269 -5.02 -11.58 -13.58
N TRP A 270 -4.77 -10.53 -14.37
CA TRP A 270 -3.45 -10.28 -14.91
C TRP A 270 -2.44 -9.96 -13.80
N LYS A 271 -2.83 -9.15 -12.82
CA LYS A 271 -1.96 -8.77 -11.69
C LYS A 271 -1.56 -10.00 -10.88
N LEU A 272 -2.49 -10.88 -10.56
CA LEU A 272 -2.20 -12.12 -9.82
C LEU A 272 -1.22 -13.03 -10.57
N ALA A 273 -1.40 -13.16 -11.88
CA ALA A 273 -0.56 -14.03 -12.71
C ALA A 273 0.85 -13.45 -12.99
N ASN A 274 0.99 -12.12 -13.09
CA ASN A 274 2.20 -11.49 -13.63
C ASN A 274 2.89 -10.53 -12.65
N SER A 275 2.15 -9.93 -11.72
CA SER A 275 2.64 -8.89 -10.81
C SER A 275 1.92 -8.92 -9.44
N PRO A 276 1.85 -10.05 -8.73
CA PRO A 276 1.17 -10.11 -7.42
C PRO A 276 1.85 -9.20 -6.38
N PHE A 277 3.13 -8.89 -6.60
CA PHE A 277 3.88 -7.89 -5.87
C PHE A 277 4.52 -6.90 -6.83
N TYR A 278 4.32 -5.61 -6.57
CA TYR A 278 4.92 -4.51 -7.30
C TYR A 278 6.17 -4.00 -6.57
N ARG A 279 7.07 -3.35 -7.30
CA ARG A 279 8.24 -2.69 -6.74
C ARG A 279 8.07 -1.18 -6.83
N VAL A 280 8.20 -0.48 -5.70
CA VAL A 280 8.36 0.97 -5.65
C VAL A 280 9.84 1.25 -5.59
N GLU A 281 10.37 1.87 -6.63
CA GLU A 281 11.79 2.18 -6.76
C GLU A 281 12.04 3.66 -6.53
N ARG A 282 13.16 3.94 -5.86
CA ARG A 282 13.84 5.22 -5.97
C ARG A 282 15.13 5.02 -6.73
N ARG A 283 15.30 5.82 -7.77
CA ARG A 283 16.51 5.87 -8.57
C ARG A 283 17.13 7.26 -8.44
N ALA A 284 18.43 7.34 -8.60
CA ALA A 284 19.17 8.59 -8.46
C ALA A 284 20.20 8.77 -9.56
N SER A 285 20.39 10.03 -9.94
CA SER A 285 21.37 10.49 -10.92
C SER A 285 21.81 11.91 -10.55
N TRP A 286 22.73 12.47 -11.34
CA TRP A 286 23.11 13.88 -11.25
C TRP A 286 22.77 14.58 -12.56
N THR A 287 22.06 15.71 -12.48
CA THR A 287 21.77 16.56 -13.62
C THR A 287 22.73 17.74 -13.66
N LEU A 288 23.40 17.94 -14.80
CA LEU A 288 24.29 19.07 -15.04
C LEU A 288 23.46 20.35 -15.16
N LEU A 289 23.65 21.27 -14.21
CA LEU A 289 23.02 22.57 -14.20
C LEU A 289 23.81 23.58 -15.03
N LYS A 290 25.14 23.56 -14.93
CA LYS A 290 26.01 24.51 -15.61
C LYS A 290 27.37 23.89 -15.90
N PHE A 291 27.88 24.16 -17.10
CA PHE A 291 29.28 23.95 -17.46
C PHE A 291 29.87 25.27 -17.96
N PHE A 292 31.13 25.55 -17.60
CA PHE A 292 31.84 26.72 -18.06
C PHE A 292 33.33 26.43 -18.24
N ASN A 293 33.85 26.70 -19.43
CA ASN A 293 35.29 26.61 -19.73
C ASN A 293 35.89 28.02 -19.65
N ASN A 294 36.52 28.37 -18.53
CA ASN A 294 37.16 29.66 -18.34
C ASN A 294 38.52 29.68 -19.03
N THR A 295 38.60 30.37 -20.16
CA THR A 295 39.85 30.57 -20.93
C THR A 295 40.50 31.92 -20.67
N THR A 296 40.09 32.61 -19.59
CA THR A 296 40.63 33.93 -19.23
C THR A 296 41.63 33.82 -18.08
N ASP A 297 42.41 34.88 -17.89
CA ASP A 297 43.42 34.98 -16.82
C ASP A 297 42.84 35.41 -15.46
N ALA A 298 41.51 35.51 -15.35
CA ALA A 298 40.82 35.85 -14.10
C ALA A 298 39.80 34.76 -13.74
N ALA A 299 39.57 34.56 -12.44
CA ALA A 299 38.49 33.70 -11.97
C ALA A 299 37.12 34.30 -12.34
N GLN A 300 36.16 33.45 -12.69
CA GLN A 300 34.80 33.87 -13.06
C GLN A 300 33.77 33.10 -12.26
N ASN A 301 32.85 33.84 -11.64
CA ASN A 301 31.69 33.25 -10.98
C ASN A 301 30.57 33.00 -12.00
N VAL A 302 30.11 31.76 -12.10
CA VAL A 302 29.05 31.35 -13.01
C VAL A 302 27.98 30.58 -12.26
N GLY A 303 26.72 30.82 -12.59
CA GLY A 303 25.62 30.16 -11.92
C GLY A 303 24.37 30.07 -12.77
N THR A 304 23.35 29.47 -12.18
CA THR A 304 22.00 29.38 -12.73
C THR A 304 20.98 29.38 -11.60
N THR A 305 19.72 29.61 -11.94
CA THR A 305 18.58 29.35 -11.05
C THR A 305 18.05 27.95 -11.34
N VAL A 306 17.73 27.19 -10.29
CA VAL A 306 17.11 25.85 -10.38
C VAL A 306 16.00 25.74 -9.36
N THR A 307 14.87 25.14 -9.76
CA THR A 307 13.78 24.81 -8.83
C THR A 307 14.03 23.42 -8.25
N THR A 308 14.33 23.34 -6.95
CA THR A 308 14.45 22.08 -6.20
C THR A 308 13.15 21.72 -5.51
N GLY A 309 12.96 20.45 -5.18
CA GLY A 309 11.73 19.93 -4.62
C GLY A 309 10.82 19.30 -5.65
N VAL A 310 9.57 19.04 -5.27
CA VAL A 310 8.60 18.26 -6.05
C VAL A 310 7.46 19.17 -6.47
N GLU A 311 7.21 19.25 -7.78
CA GLU A 311 6.11 20.04 -8.33
C GLU A 311 4.74 19.43 -8.00
N GLU A 312 3.76 20.29 -7.69
CA GLU A 312 2.44 19.85 -7.24
C GLU A 312 1.73 19.01 -8.29
N GLU A 313 1.69 19.48 -9.53
CA GLU A 313 0.97 18.83 -10.63
C GLU A 313 1.57 17.45 -10.95
N GLU A 314 2.89 17.31 -10.90
CA GLU A 314 3.58 16.04 -11.13
C GLU A 314 3.34 15.05 -9.99
N ALA A 315 3.37 15.52 -8.74
CA ALA A 315 3.02 14.71 -7.58
C ALA A 315 1.55 14.26 -7.64
N GLN A 316 0.64 15.16 -8.04
CA GLN A 316 -0.78 14.84 -8.24
C GLN A 316 -0.95 13.78 -9.33
N ALA A 317 -0.30 13.95 -10.49
CA ALA A 317 -0.36 12.99 -11.59
C ALA A 317 0.14 11.60 -11.16
N PHE A 318 1.29 11.54 -10.50
CA PHE A 318 1.83 10.30 -9.95
C PHE A 318 0.84 9.66 -8.96
N SER A 319 0.26 10.45 -8.06
CA SER A 319 -0.71 9.97 -7.07
C SER A 319 -1.98 9.42 -7.70
N VAL A 320 -2.52 10.12 -8.69
CA VAL A 320 -3.74 9.73 -9.42
C VAL A 320 -3.52 8.43 -10.20
N ASN A 321 -2.31 8.23 -10.74
CA ASN A 321 -2.01 7.08 -11.58
C ASN A 321 -1.60 5.84 -10.79
N THR A 322 -0.91 6.01 -9.66
CA THR A 322 -0.34 4.89 -8.87
C THR A 322 -1.06 4.60 -7.56
N GLY A 323 -1.85 5.54 -7.05
CA GLY A 323 -2.54 5.44 -5.76
C GLY A 323 -1.70 5.85 -4.56
N PHE A 324 -0.41 6.17 -4.74
CA PHE A 324 0.45 6.64 -3.67
C PHE A 324 0.18 8.11 -3.35
N SER A 325 0.05 8.42 -2.07
CA SER A 325 -0.23 9.75 -1.56
C SER A 325 0.96 10.33 -0.82
N TYR A 326 0.94 11.65 -0.62
CA TYR A 326 2.00 12.41 0.04
C TYR A 326 1.46 13.07 1.32
N ALA A 327 2.06 12.79 2.48
CA ALA A 327 1.67 13.43 3.75
C ALA A 327 2.74 14.46 4.19
N GLY A 328 2.42 15.75 3.98
CA GLY A 328 3.33 16.87 4.15
C GLY A 328 3.25 17.62 5.49
N THR A 329 3.30 16.95 6.65
CA THR A 329 3.36 17.66 7.94
C THR A 329 4.65 17.47 8.73
N GLY A 330 5.63 16.69 8.22
CA GLY A 330 6.91 16.50 8.92
C GLY A 330 8.06 15.91 8.09
N GLY A 331 7.97 15.89 6.77
CA GLY A 331 8.94 15.24 5.88
C GLY A 331 8.36 14.93 4.50
N PHE A 332 9.21 14.53 3.55
CA PHE A 332 8.74 13.82 2.35
C PHE A 332 8.31 12.40 2.75
N SER A 333 7.02 12.13 2.64
CA SER A 333 6.48 10.79 2.85
C SER A 333 5.61 10.38 1.68
N ILE A 334 5.84 9.15 1.23
CA ILE A 334 5.07 8.50 0.20
C ILE A 334 4.48 7.23 0.82
N GLY A 335 3.18 7.05 0.65
CA GLY A 335 2.47 5.94 1.27
C GLY A 335 1.19 5.62 0.51
N VAL A 336 0.60 4.48 0.82
CA VAL A 336 -0.69 4.10 0.27
C VAL A 336 -1.70 3.92 1.41
N VAL A 337 -2.94 4.29 1.13
CA VAL A 337 -4.10 3.97 1.96
C VAL A 337 -5.22 3.44 1.05
N THR A 338 -5.48 2.13 1.13
CA THR A 338 -6.65 1.45 0.56
C THR A 338 -7.37 0.68 1.66
N ALA A 339 -8.55 0.13 1.34
CA ALA A 339 -9.23 -0.79 2.24
C ALA A 339 -8.37 -2.03 2.57
N SER A 340 -7.47 -2.43 1.66
CA SER A 340 -6.67 -3.63 1.82
C SER A 340 -5.25 -3.37 2.31
N VAL A 341 -4.66 -2.21 2.00
CA VAL A 341 -3.26 -1.93 2.30
C VAL A 341 -3.09 -0.54 2.88
N THR A 342 -2.31 -0.42 3.96
CA THR A 342 -1.85 0.88 4.47
C THR A 342 -0.37 0.83 4.82
N THR A 343 0.42 1.78 4.32
CA THR A 343 1.86 1.88 4.65
C THR A 343 2.45 3.26 4.31
N THR A 344 3.64 3.55 4.84
CA THR A 344 4.51 4.67 4.48
C THR A 344 5.91 4.14 4.15
N LEU A 345 6.50 4.55 3.02
CA LEU A 345 7.75 3.98 2.49
C LEU A 345 8.97 4.90 2.61
N SER A 346 8.89 6.00 3.39
CA SER A 346 9.98 6.99 3.46
C SER A 346 11.34 6.36 3.77
N LEU A 347 11.40 5.47 4.77
CA LEU A 347 12.64 4.81 5.18
C LEU A 347 13.12 3.80 4.14
N ASP A 348 12.20 3.03 3.55
CA ASP A 348 12.52 2.00 2.55
C ASP A 348 13.10 2.60 1.28
N LEU A 349 12.65 3.80 0.92
CA LEU A 349 13.15 4.58 -0.22
C LEU A 349 14.37 5.44 0.14
N GLY A 350 14.94 5.27 1.33
CA GLY A 350 16.18 5.92 1.74
C GLY A 350 16.03 7.41 2.04
N PHE A 351 14.80 7.91 2.25
CA PHE A 351 14.56 9.25 2.75
C PHE A 351 14.73 9.27 4.27
N SER A 352 15.70 10.05 4.77
CA SER A 352 15.83 10.32 6.20
C SER A 352 14.62 11.12 6.70
N ARG A 353 14.17 10.89 7.94
CA ARG A 353 13.18 11.76 8.63
C ARG A 353 13.75 13.17 8.98
N SER A 354 14.83 13.61 8.32
CA SER A 354 15.61 14.80 8.72
C SER A 354 14.90 16.11 8.36
N ARG A 355 15.15 17.12 9.21
CA ARG A 355 14.49 18.43 9.30
C ARG A 355 14.62 19.32 8.05
N SER A 356 15.32 18.90 6.99
CA SER A 356 15.45 19.67 5.74
C SER A 356 14.33 19.40 4.73
N THR A 357 13.55 18.32 4.88
CA THR A 357 12.41 18.03 4.00
C THR A 357 11.13 18.65 4.56
N LYS A 358 11.10 19.98 4.64
CA LYS A 358 9.89 20.71 5.02
C LYS A 358 8.88 20.60 3.88
N LYS A 359 7.83 19.77 4.08
CA LYS A 359 6.65 19.64 3.21
C LYS A 359 6.98 19.31 1.73
N LEU A 360 5.96 19.04 0.91
CA LEU A 360 6.13 19.21 -0.54
C LEU A 360 6.32 20.71 -0.72
N GLU A 361 7.54 21.13 -1.01
CA GLU A 361 7.89 22.50 -1.28
C GLU A 361 8.63 22.50 -2.61
N THR A 362 8.52 23.60 -3.33
CA THR A 362 9.47 23.93 -4.39
C THR A 362 10.25 25.15 -3.95
N ARG A 363 11.53 25.19 -4.28
CA ARG A 363 12.41 26.30 -3.92
C ARG A 363 13.28 26.65 -5.11
N ALA A 364 13.15 27.89 -5.57
CA ALA A 364 14.07 28.45 -6.54
C ALA A 364 15.38 28.82 -5.83
N ASP A 365 16.45 28.14 -6.20
CA ASP A 365 17.80 28.35 -5.68
C ASP A 365 18.68 28.96 -6.76
N ASN A 366 19.37 30.05 -6.43
CA ASN A 366 20.49 30.51 -7.23
C ASN A 366 21.73 29.75 -6.79
N VAL A 367 22.33 29.03 -7.73
CA VAL A 367 23.46 28.16 -7.45
C VAL A 367 24.59 28.54 -8.39
N SER A 368 25.77 28.75 -7.81
CA SER A 368 26.94 29.23 -8.56
C SER A 368 28.23 28.58 -8.09
N ILE A 369 29.21 28.59 -8.99
CA ILE A 369 30.56 28.10 -8.79
C ILE A 369 31.54 29.17 -9.27
N ASN A 370 32.62 29.36 -8.51
CA ASN A 370 33.71 30.22 -8.94
C ASN A 370 34.76 29.39 -9.69
N VAL A 371 34.89 29.59 -11.00
CA VAL A 371 35.80 28.84 -11.86
C VAL A 371 37.12 29.61 -12.02
N PRO A 372 38.26 29.08 -11.56
CA PRO A 372 39.55 29.75 -11.65
C PRO A 372 39.96 30.08 -13.09
N ALA A 373 40.93 30.99 -13.21
CA ALA A 373 41.56 31.32 -14.49
C ALA A 373 42.08 30.04 -15.16
N ASN A 374 41.86 29.89 -16.46
CA ASN A 374 42.31 28.72 -17.21
C ASN A 374 41.84 27.37 -16.62
N HIS A 375 40.62 27.28 -16.08
CA HIS A 375 39.97 26.02 -15.63
C HIS A 375 38.61 25.82 -16.32
N ALA A 376 38.13 24.58 -16.37
CA ALA A 376 36.73 24.27 -16.60
C ALA A 376 36.05 23.98 -15.27
N GLY A 377 34.76 24.33 -15.13
CA GLY A 377 33.97 24.05 -13.96
C GLY A 377 32.59 23.53 -14.33
N ALA A 378 32.07 22.62 -13.53
CA ALA A 378 30.74 22.06 -13.69
C ALA A 378 29.99 22.04 -12.36
N LEU A 379 28.68 22.24 -12.46
CA LEU A 379 27.75 22.27 -11.34
C LEU A 379 26.61 21.30 -11.64
N TRP A 380 26.33 20.41 -10.70
CA TRP A 380 25.28 19.42 -10.76
C TRP A 380 24.32 19.52 -9.58
N VAL A 381 23.11 19.00 -9.76
CA VAL A 381 22.14 18.74 -8.69
C VAL A 381 21.81 17.25 -8.63
N ALA A 382 21.64 16.72 -7.43
CA ALA A 382 21.21 15.35 -7.23
C ALA A 382 19.74 15.19 -7.59
N THR A 383 19.45 14.33 -8.55
CA THR A 383 18.12 14.06 -9.10
C THR A 383 17.60 12.73 -8.57
N ASN A 384 16.33 12.69 -8.20
CA ASN A 384 15.63 11.47 -7.81
C ASN A 384 14.54 11.17 -8.83
N SER A 385 14.27 9.88 -9.02
CA SER A 385 13.17 9.36 -9.82
C SER A 385 12.44 8.31 -8.99
N LEU A 386 11.14 8.51 -8.76
CA LEU A 386 10.26 7.54 -8.11
C LEU A 386 9.40 6.86 -9.15
N GLN A 387 9.39 5.54 -9.14
CA GLN A 387 8.63 4.76 -10.12
C GLN A 387 8.02 3.51 -9.50
N VAL A 388 6.88 3.10 -10.03
CA VAL A 388 6.20 1.86 -9.66
C VAL A 388 6.34 0.88 -10.82
N VAL A 389 6.92 -0.28 -10.53
CA VAL A 389 7.34 -1.27 -11.52
C VAL A 389 6.57 -2.57 -11.30
N ARG A 390 5.99 -3.09 -12.39
CA ARG A 390 5.29 -4.37 -12.45
C ARG A 390 6.29 -5.54 -12.37
N GLY A 391 5.80 -6.74 -12.10
CA GLY A 391 6.61 -7.97 -12.04
C GLY A 391 7.34 -8.32 -13.35
N ASP A 392 6.88 -7.82 -14.49
CA ASP A 392 7.52 -7.97 -15.81
C ASP A 392 8.56 -6.87 -16.12
N GLY A 393 8.77 -5.91 -15.22
CA GLY A 393 9.70 -4.79 -15.39
C GLY A 393 9.11 -3.55 -16.07
N THR A 394 7.85 -3.60 -16.51
CA THR A 394 7.18 -2.41 -17.08
C THR A 394 6.74 -1.42 -16.00
N LEU A 395 6.63 -0.14 -16.37
CA LEU A 395 6.19 0.91 -15.45
C LEU A 395 4.67 1.01 -15.40
N VAL A 396 4.12 1.30 -14.21
CA VAL A 396 2.68 1.58 -14.01
C VAL A 396 2.30 2.96 -14.54
N SER A 397 3.20 3.93 -14.41
CA SER A 397 3.05 5.29 -14.91
C SER A 397 4.42 5.89 -15.20
N GLU A 398 4.44 7.08 -15.79
CA GLU A 398 5.65 7.89 -15.87
C GLU A 398 6.27 8.10 -14.47
N PRO A 399 7.61 8.04 -14.34
CA PRO A 399 8.30 8.31 -13.09
C PRO A 399 8.08 9.75 -12.61
N LEU A 400 8.02 9.94 -11.29
CA LEU A 400 8.09 11.26 -10.68
C LEU A 400 9.56 11.64 -10.49
N VAL A 401 10.02 12.63 -11.25
CA VAL A 401 11.41 13.10 -11.22
C VAL A 401 11.50 14.43 -10.46
N PHE A 402 12.46 14.57 -9.57
CA PHE A 402 12.65 15.79 -8.80
C PHE A 402 14.08 16.02 -8.32
N TYR A 403 14.45 17.28 -8.15
CA TYR A 403 15.77 17.66 -7.63
C TYR A 403 15.77 17.72 -6.11
N SER A 404 16.83 17.17 -5.53
CA SER A 404 17.04 17.18 -4.09
C SER A 404 17.30 18.60 -3.58
N PHE A 405 16.72 18.96 -2.43
CA PHE A 405 17.09 20.18 -1.73
C PHE A 405 18.54 20.13 -1.26
N ASP A 406 19.24 21.26 -1.41
CA ASP A 406 20.58 21.49 -0.83
C ASP A 406 21.63 20.40 -1.15
N ASN A 407 21.44 19.62 -2.21
CA ASN A 407 22.36 18.55 -2.62
C ASN A 407 22.91 18.85 -4.02
N PHE A 408 23.85 19.79 -4.04
CA PHE A 408 24.57 20.23 -5.21
C PHE A 408 26.01 19.72 -5.14
N HIS A 409 26.59 19.48 -6.30
CA HIS A 409 27.99 19.07 -6.44
C HIS A 409 28.67 19.96 -7.47
N ALA A 410 29.93 20.30 -7.25
CA ALA A 410 30.72 20.99 -8.24
C ALA A 410 32.11 20.38 -8.32
N ASP A 411 32.67 20.44 -9.52
CA ASP A 411 34.01 19.97 -9.80
C ASP A 411 34.68 20.84 -10.86
N GLN A 412 36.01 20.76 -10.93
CA GLN A 412 36.85 21.61 -11.79
C GLN A 412 37.98 20.83 -12.46
N PHE A 413 38.35 21.23 -13.67
CA PHE A 413 39.51 20.66 -14.38
C PHE A 413 40.44 21.75 -14.96
N PRO A 414 41.76 21.67 -14.74
CA PRO A 414 42.45 20.73 -13.84
C PRO A 414 42.02 20.90 -12.38
N ASP A 415 42.16 19.86 -11.56
CA ASP A 415 41.71 19.90 -10.17
C ASP A 415 42.41 21.01 -9.38
N ASN A 416 41.62 21.82 -8.67
CA ASN A 416 42.13 22.82 -7.75
C ASN A 416 41.38 22.72 -6.40
N PRO A 417 42.01 22.17 -5.35
CA PRO A 417 41.35 21.93 -4.07
C PRO A 417 40.97 23.21 -3.30
N GLU A 418 41.47 24.38 -3.69
CA GLU A 418 41.12 25.65 -3.03
C GLU A 418 39.81 26.29 -3.55
N HIS A 419 39.17 25.74 -4.60
CA HIS A 419 38.08 26.41 -5.33
C HIS A 419 36.84 25.56 -5.68
N THR A 420 36.57 24.45 -5.00
CA THR A 420 35.41 23.57 -5.28
C THR A 420 34.09 23.95 -4.57
N ASN A 421 34.04 25.09 -3.87
CA ASN A 421 32.88 25.45 -3.07
C ASN A 421 31.69 25.93 -3.93
N VAL A 422 30.57 25.22 -3.83
CA VAL A 422 29.27 25.67 -4.36
C VAL A 422 28.74 26.80 -3.47
N THR A 423 28.36 27.92 -4.07
CA THR A 423 27.63 28.99 -3.37
C THR A 423 26.15 28.91 -3.71
N THR A 424 25.31 28.72 -2.69
CA THR A 424 23.85 28.69 -2.81
C THR A 424 23.22 29.90 -2.12
N THR A 425 22.26 30.54 -2.80
CA THR A 425 21.35 31.53 -2.20
C THR A 425 19.92 31.16 -2.58
N GLY A 426 19.17 30.64 -1.60
CA GLY A 426 17.79 30.19 -1.79
C GLY A 426 16.76 31.30 -1.56
N GLY A 427 15.68 31.28 -2.35
CA GLY A 427 14.46 32.01 -2.05
C GLY A 427 13.69 31.39 -0.87
N ALA A 428 12.63 32.06 -0.40
CA ALA A 428 11.70 31.44 0.55
C ALA A 428 11.00 30.24 -0.12
N PRO A 429 10.87 29.08 0.54
CA PRO A 429 10.19 27.94 -0.06
C PRO A 429 8.70 28.23 -0.24
N THR A 430 8.14 27.76 -1.35
CA THR A 430 6.70 27.84 -1.62
C THR A 430 6.05 26.55 -1.18
N GLN A 431 5.07 26.63 -0.27
CA GLN A 431 4.32 25.44 0.18
C GLN A 431 3.39 24.93 -0.91
N VAL A 432 3.51 23.64 -1.20
CA VAL A 432 2.53 22.88 -1.97
C VAL A 432 1.42 22.40 -1.02
N GLY A 433 0.17 22.47 -1.47
CA GLY A 433 -0.98 22.01 -0.69
C GLY A 433 -0.90 20.51 -0.35
N ILE A 434 -1.61 20.09 0.71
CA ILE A 434 -1.77 18.65 0.98
C ILE A 434 -2.64 18.07 -0.14
N ILE A 435 -2.02 17.29 -1.03
CA ILE A 435 -2.74 16.55 -2.06
C ILE A 435 -3.41 15.34 -1.41
N LYS A 436 -4.70 15.45 -1.17
CA LYS A 436 -5.56 14.31 -0.83
C LYS A 436 -5.99 13.61 -2.11
N LYS A 437 -6.22 12.30 -2.04
CA LYS A 437 -6.82 11.51 -3.12
C LYS A 437 -8.02 12.25 -3.73
N PRO A 438 -8.26 12.21 -5.05
CA PRO A 438 -9.54 12.61 -5.61
C PRO A 438 -10.63 11.80 -4.90
N GLY A 439 -11.55 12.48 -4.22
CA GLY A 439 -12.64 11.81 -3.53
C GLY A 439 -13.47 11.00 -4.52
N THR A 440 -13.78 9.75 -4.20
CA THR A 440 -14.92 9.08 -4.79
C THR A 440 -16.14 9.95 -4.50
N ALA A 441 -16.70 10.57 -5.54
CA ALA A 441 -17.92 11.36 -5.42
C ALA A 441 -19.00 10.48 -4.79
N GLY A 442 -19.33 10.76 -3.52
CA GLY A 442 -20.52 10.21 -2.91
C GLY A 442 -21.71 10.63 -3.78
N LYS A 443 -22.48 9.65 -4.27
CA LYS A 443 -23.77 9.91 -4.90
C LYS A 443 -24.60 10.71 -3.92
N ALA A 444 -24.72 12.01 -4.16
CA ALA A 444 -25.69 12.84 -3.48
C ALA A 444 -27.08 12.30 -3.85
N THR A 445 -27.74 11.65 -2.89
CA THR A 445 -29.15 11.34 -2.97
C THR A 445 -29.94 12.64 -3.11
N ALA A 446 -30.57 12.83 -4.27
CA ALA A 446 -31.49 13.93 -4.50
C ALA A 446 -32.69 13.79 -3.54
N GLY A 447 -32.69 14.59 -2.47
CA GLY A 447 -33.85 14.76 -1.61
C GLY A 447 -34.94 15.51 -2.38
N ALA A 448 -36.05 14.82 -2.65
CA ALA A 448 -37.26 15.40 -3.20
C ALA A 448 -37.80 16.47 -2.23
N GLY A 449 -37.65 17.74 -2.61
CA GLY A 449 -38.28 18.87 -1.92
C GLY A 449 -39.78 18.89 -2.18
N ALA A 450 -40.57 18.59 -1.15
CA ALA A 450 -42.02 18.71 -1.16
C ALA A 450 -42.43 20.19 -1.35
N SER A 451 -43.12 20.47 -2.46
CA SER A 451 -43.79 21.75 -2.73
C SER A 451 -44.96 21.96 -1.77
N LYS A 452 -44.83 22.87 -0.81
CA LYS A 452 -45.97 23.44 -0.07
C LYS A 452 -46.72 24.43 -0.97
N ARG A 453 -47.93 24.04 -1.41
CA ARG A 453 -48.94 24.96 -1.97
C ARG A 453 -49.42 25.92 -0.88
N SER A 454 -49.19 27.21 -1.09
CA SER A 454 -49.89 28.29 -0.41
C SER A 454 -51.25 28.52 -1.07
N ALA A 455 -52.34 28.25 -0.34
CA ALA A 455 -53.68 28.69 -0.69
C ALA A 455 -53.98 30.01 0.03
N LYS A 456 -54.33 31.05 -0.74
CA LYS A 456 -55.09 32.22 -0.29
C LYS A 456 -55.74 32.89 -1.50
N ALA A 457 -57.01 32.55 -1.74
CA ALA A 457 -58.13 33.40 -2.13
C ALA A 457 -59.31 32.47 -2.42
#